data_AF-X1HJ43-F1
#
_entry.id   AF-X1HJ43-F1
#
_cell.length_a   1.000
_cell.length_b   1.000
_cell.length_c   1.000
_cell.angle_alpha   90.00
_cell.angle_beta   90.00
_cell.angle_gamma   90.00
#
_symmetry.space_group_name_H-M   'P 1'
#
loop_
_entity.id
_entity.type
_entity.pdbx_description
1 polymer ?
#
loop_
_entity_poly.entity_id
_entity_poly.type
_entity_poly.pdbx_seq_one_letter_code
_entity_poly.pdbx_strand_id
1 'polypeptide(L)'
;TMPNVLTLCQHFKQNGYTTVSLGKIYHHYQKDDPPGWSEEPWRPTEGAWKGRGYLTAEAQALSGGGADGRGPAYECADAPDEAYPDGAVATRAVETLRRVKDGPFFLAVGFYKPHLPFNAPKKYWDMYPPETIDLADNPFKPKGAPDLAMTNWGELRNYAGMPKRGDLTEDQARTLIRGYKACVSYADAQIGRVLDELERLGLADRTVVVLWGDHGWHLGDHGLWCKHTNFESATRAPLVLASPALGGGKRTRRLAEFVDIYPSTCELAGLPVP
;
A
#
# COMPACT_ATOMS: atom_id res chain seq x y z
N THR A 1 1.44 -1.74 -21.83
CA THR A 1 0.06 -2.27 -21.85
C THR A 1 -0.09 -3.09 -23.10
N MET A 2 -0.58 -4.32 -22.98
CA MET A 2 -0.97 -5.07 -24.18
C MET A 2 -2.19 -4.35 -24.78
N PRO A 3 -2.20 -4.04 -26.08
CA PRO A 3 -3.36 -3.41 -26.69
C PRO A 3 -4.58 -4.35 -26.54
N ASN A 4 -5.74 -3.78 -26.17
CA ASN A 4 -7.06 -4.44 -26.13
C ASN A 4 -7.36 -5.40 -24.95
N VAL A 5 -6.64 -5.33 -23.82
CA VAL A 5 -7.05 -6.04 -22.60
C VAL A 5 -8.09 -5.22 -21.84
N LEU A 6 -9.25 -5.80 -21.55
CA LEU A 6 -10.30 -5.19 -20.74
C LEU A 6 -9.91 -5.24 -19.26
N THR A 7 -9.66 -4.09 -18.65
CA THR A 7 -9.27 -3.99 -17.23
C THR A 7 -10.48 -4.07 -16.30
N LEU A 8 -10.22 -4.38 -15.02
CA LEU A 8 -11.25 -4.46 -13.98
C LEU A 8 -12.08 -3.18 -13.88
N CYS A 9 -11.43 -2.01 -13.78
CA CYS A 9 -12.15 -0.74 -13.70
C CYS A 9 -12.92 -0.43 -14.99
N GLN A 10 -12.32 -0.68 -16.16
CA GLN A 10 -13.01 -0.48 -17.44
C GLN A 10 -14.25 -1.36 -17.58
N HIS A 11 -14.19 -2.61 -17.15
CA HIS A 11 -15.35 -3.52 -17.16
C HIS A 11 -16.47 -3.05 -16.24
N PHE A 12 -16.15 -2.65 -15.01
CA PHE A 12 -17.13 -2.06 -14.09
C PHE A 12 -17.75 -0.79 -14.67
N LYS A 13 -16.94 0.10 -15.24
CA LYS A 13 -17.41 1.33 -15.90
C LYS A 13 -18.36 1.04 -17.06
N GLN A 14 -18.03 0.06 -17.91
CA GLN A 14 -18.88 -0.35 -19.03
C GLN A 14 -20.21 -0.96 -18.58
N ASN A 15 -20.30 -1.44 -17.35
CA ASN A 15 -21.51 -1.99 -16.73
C ASN A 15 -22.20 -1.00 -15.78
N GLY A 16 -22.01 0.31 -15.97
CA GLY A 16 -22.80 1.36 -15.31
C GLY A 16 -22.30 1.78 -13.93
N TYR A 17 -21.12 1.33 -13.49
CA TYR A 17 -20.52 1.78 -12.23
C TYR A 17 -19.81 3.13 -12.41
N THR A 18 -19.90 3.99 -11.40
CA THR A 18 -18.97 5.12 -11.25
C THR A 18 -17.62 4.59 -10.78
N THR A 19 -16.56 4.85 -11.51
CA THR A 19 -15.23 4.27 -11.25
C THR A 19 -14.23 5.36 -10.89
N VAL A 20 -13.55 5.22 -9.75
CA VAL A 20 -12.64 6.26 -9.24
C VAL A 20 -11.34 5.63 -8.74
N SER A 21 -10.21 6.24 -9.11
CA SER A 21 -8.85 5.86 -8.70
C SER A 21 -8.24 6.94 -7.81
N LEU A 22 -7.96 6.59 -6.56
CA LEU A 22 -7.34 7.48 -5.57
C LEU A 22 -6.03 6.86 -5.06
N GLY A 23 -4.96 7.65 -5.06
CA GLY A 23 -3.64 7.21 -4.61
C GLY A 23 -2.94 6.30 -5.62
N LYS A 24 -2.21 5.31 -5.14
CA LYS A 24 -1.38 4.43 -5.96
C LYS A 24 -2.12 3.15 -6.35
N ILE A 25 -2.90 3.21 -7.45
CA ILE A 25 -3.56 2.03 -8.02
C ILE A 25 -2.64 1.35 -9.04
N TYR A 26 -2.37 2.00 -10.17
CA TYR A 26 -1.32 1.53 -11.07
C TYR A 26 0.05 2.02 -10.58
N HIS A 27 1.13 1.30 -10.90
CA HIS A 27 2.46 1.76 -10.49
C HIS A 27 2.80 3.13 -11.12
N HIS A 28 2.53 3.28 -12.42
CA HIS A 28 2.78 4.51 -13.17
C HIS A 28 1.51 5.34 -13.29
N TYR A 29 1.50 6.52 -12.66
CA TYR A 29 0.36 7.44 -12.66
C TYR A 29 -0.09 7.83 -14.08
N GLN A 30 0.85 8.09 -14.99
CA GLN A 30 0.57 8.48 -16.37
C GLN A 30 -0.06 7.35 -17.20
N LYS A 31 -0.10 6.14 -16.66
CA LYS A 31 -0.67 4.93 -17.27
C LYS A 31 -1.73 4.30 -16.37
N ASP A 32 -2.29 5.07 -15.44
CA ASP A 32 -3.34 4.64 -14.51
C ASP A 32 -4.68 4.58 -15.26
N ASP A 33 -4.73 3.68 -16.24
CA ASP A 33 -5.85 3.33 -17.11
C ASP A 33 -6.94 4.41 -17.33
N PRO A 34 -6.62 5.56 -17.97
CA PRO A 34 -7.59 6.65 -18.13
C PRO A 34 -8.95 6.25 -18.72
N PRO A 35 -9.04 5.31 -19.71
CA PRO A 35 -10.33 4.84 -20.21
C PRO A 35 -11.20 4.15 -19.15
N GLY A 36 -10.57 3.50 -18.16
CA GLY A 36 -11.23 2.71 -17.13
C GLY A 36 -11.86 3.51 -15.99
N TRP A 37 -11.52 4.81 -15.86
CA TRP A 37 -11.99 5.66 -14.76
C TRP A 37 -13.02 6.68 -15.21
N SER A 38 -14.02 6.97 -14.37
CA SER A 38 -15.09 7.95 -14.64
C SER A 38 -14.62 9.40 -14.46
N GLU A 39 -13.51 9.61 -13.76
CA GLU A 39 -12.82 10.90 -13.58
C GLU A 39 -11.30 10.67 -13.62
N GLU A 40 -10.53 11.76 -13.76
CA GLU A 40 -9.06 11.68 -13.75
C GLU A 40 -8.56 11.06 -12.43
N PRO A 41 -7.66 10.04 -12.49
CA PRO A 41 -7.03 9.49 -11.30
C PRO A 41 -6.39 10.58 -10.46
N TRP A 42 -6.49 10.48 -9.13
CA TRP A 42 -5.97 11.50 -8.23
C TRP A 42 -4.86 10.96 -7.34
N ARG A 43 -3.75 11.71 -7.20
CA ARG A 43 -2.66 11.41 -6.25
C ARG A 43 -2.27 12.66 -5.47
N PRO A 44 -1.91 12.53 -4.19
CA PRO A 44 -1.32 13.62 -3.42
C PRO A 44 0.15 13.82 -3.85
N THR A 45 0.40 14.63 -4.89
CA THR A 45 1.75 14.86 -5.44
C THR A 45 2.24 16.31 -5.34
N GLU A 46 1.44 17.18 -4.73
CA GLU A 46 1.70 18.62 -4.62
C GLU A 46 1.97 19.05 -3.18
N GLY A 47 2.52 20.25 -3.01
CA GLY A 47 2.79 20.83 -1.68
C GLY A 47 3.65 19.91 -0.81
N ALA A 48 3.17 19.63 0.40
CA ALA A 48 3.85 18.78 1.38
C ALA A 48 4.01 17.31 0.92
N TRP A 49 3.23 16.86 -0.06
CA TRP A 49 3.27 15.48 -0.57
C TRP A 49 4.17 15.31 -1.80
N LYS A 50 4.83 16.39 -2.25
CA LYS A 50 5.73 16.34 -3.40
C LYS A 50 6.84 15.30 -3.19
N GLY A 51 7.10 14.51 -4.23
CA GLY A 51 8.11 13.45 -4.20
C GLY A 51 7.72 12.31 -3.28
N ARG A 52 8.39 12.19 -2.12
CA ARG A 52 8.17 11.12 -1.14
C ARG A 52 7.46 11.59 0.14
N GLY A 53 6.98 12.84 0.16
CA GLY A 53 6.23 13.40 1.29
C GLY A 53 7.04 13.49 2.57
N TYR A 54 8.28 13.99 2.51
CA TYR A 54 9.07 14.32 3.70
C TYR A 54 8.57 15.64 4.30
N LEU A 55 8.36 15.65 5.62
CA LEU A 55 7.86 16.81 6.34
C LEU A 55 8.98 17.60 7.03
N THR A 56 10.04 16.93 7.45
CA THR A 56 11.15 17.58 8.17
C THR A 56 12.10 18.27 7.20
N ALA A 57 12.61 19.44 7.59
CA ALA A 57 13.55 20.21 6.78
C ALA A 57 14.83 19.41 6.48
N GLU A 58 15.30 18.60 7.43
CA GLU A 58 16.46 17.72 7.25
C GLU A 58 16.21 16.67 6.16
N ALA A 59 15.09 15.94 6.22
CA ALA A 59 14.77 14.93 5.23
C ALA A 59 14.50 15.52 3.85
N GLN A 60 13.87 16.71 3.78
CA GLN A 60 13.69 17.46 2.55
C GLN A 60 15.03 17.88 1.93
N ALA A 61 15.97 18.40 2.74
CA ALA A 61 17.31 18.76 2.28
C ALA A 61 18.06 17.55 1.73
N LEU A 62 18.02 16.41 2.44
CA LEU A 62 18.64 15.16 2.00
C LEU A 62 18.00 14.59 0.73
N SER A 63 16.71 14.84 0.51
CA SER A 63 16.01 14.37 -0.70
C SER A 63 16.39 15.15 -1.96
N GLY A 64 16.93 16.36 -1.83
CA GLY A 64 17.23 17.24 -2.96
C GLY A 64 15.99 17.86 -3.63
N GLY A 65 14.80 17.75 -3.03
CA GLY A 65 13.57 18.44 -3.45
C GLY A 65 12.93 18.01 -4.79
N GLY A 66 13.55 17.06 -5.49
CA GLY A 66 13.04 16.48 -6.74
C GLY A 66 11.96 15.43 -6.53
N ALA A 67 11.16 15.15 -7.58
CA ALA A 67 10.09 14.14 -7.52
C ALA A 67 10.62 12.72 -7.22
N ASP A 68 11.84 12.40 -7.66
CA ASP A 68 12.49 11.10 -7.43
C ASP A 68 13.49 11.12 -6.26
N GLY A 69 13.63 12.26 -5.58
CA GLY A 69 14.56 12.50 -4.49
C GLY A 69 14.43 11.47 -3.36
N ARG A 70 15.55 10.97 -2.85
CA ARG A 70 15.59 9.98 -1.75
C ARG A 70 16.31 10.55 -0.54
N GLY A 71 15.54 11.06 0.41
CA GLY A 71 16.00 11.38 1.77
C GLY A 71 16.24 10.12 2.62
N PRO A 72 16.08 10.21 3.95
CA PRO A 72 16.19 9.07 4.86
C PRO A 72 15.20 7.94 4.54
N ALA A 73 15.53 6.70 4.92
CA ALA A 73 14.64 5.56 4.68
C ALA A 73 13.35 5.57 5.51
N TYR A 74 13.21 6.51 6.45
CA TYR A 74 12.07 6.64 7.36
C TYR A 74 11.97 8.07 7.91
N GLU A 75 10.79 8.43 8.42
CA GLU A 75 10.55 9.71 9.09
C GLU A 75 9.46 9.55 10.18
N CYS A 76 9.68 10.20 11.32
CA CYS A 76 8.80 10.20 12.49
C CYS A 76 8.46 11.64 12.87
N ALA A 77 7.77 12.36 11.98
CA ALA A 77 7.34 13.73 12.27
C ALA A 77 6.11 13.74 13.20
N ASP A 78 6.09 14.67 14.16
CA ASP A 78 4.89 14.95 14.94
C ASP A 78 3.95 15.82 14.10
N ALA A 79 2.97 15.17 13.47
CA ALA A 79 2.10 15.76 12.48
C ALA A 79 0.74 15.04 12.45
N PRO A 80 -0.34 15.70 11.98
CA PRO A 80 -1.62 15.03 11.74
C PRO A 80 -1.50 14.01 10.60
N ASP A 81 -2.50 13.12 10.49
CA ASP A 81 -2.49 12.05 9.49
C ASP A 81 -2.45 12.57 8.05
N GLU A 82 -3.14 13.67 7.78
CA GLU A 82 -3.25 14.32 6.47
C GLU A 82 -1.94 14.97 6.02
N ALA A 83 -0.99 15.19 6.94
CA ALA A 83 0.31 15.72 6.57
C ALA A 83 1.07 14.74 5.66
N TYR A 84 0.85 13.43 5.82
CA TYR A 84 1.38 12.41 4.93
C TYR A 84 0.36 11.97 3.87
N PRO A 85 0.82 11.42 2.72
CA PRO A 85 -0.04 11.09 1.58
C PRO A 85 -1.27 10.23 1.89
N ASP A 86 -1.16 9.23 2.76
CA ASP A 86 -2.24 8.26 2.99
C ASP A 86 -3.44 8.88 3.73
N GLY A 87 -3.22 9.86 4.60
CA GLY A 87 -4.29 10.61 5.25
C GLY A 87 -5.03 11.53 4.28
N ALA A 88 -4.31 12.08 3.29
CA ALA A 88 -4.91 12.82 2.19
C ALA A 88 -5.75 11.91 1.28
N VAL A 89 -5.25 10.70 0.98
CA VAL A 89 -5.99 9.67 0.24
C VAL A 89 -7.25 9.25 0.99
N ALA A 90 -7.18 9.01 2.30
CA ALA A 90 -8.37 8.69 3.10
C ALA A 90 -9.39 9.82 3.12
N THR A 91 -8.94 11.07 3.29
CA THR A 91 -9.81 12.25 3.20
C THR A 91 -10.53 12.31 1.85
N ARG A 92 -9.79 12.12 0.75
CA ARG A 92 -10.36 12.13 -0.60
C ARG A 92 -11.32 10.96 -0.85
N ALA A 93 -11.03 9.78 -0.28
CA ALA A 93 -11.92 8.62 -0.36
C ALA A 93 -13.24 8.85 0.38
N VAL A 94 -13.20 9.42 1.59
CA VAL A 94 -14.38 9.81 2.37
C VAL A 94 -15.24 10.83 1.59
N GLU A 95 -14.63 11.86 1.01
CA GLU A 95 -15.33 12.82 0.16
C GLU A 95 -15.96 12.17 -1.08
N THR A 96 -15.25 11.21 -1.68
CA THR A 96 -15.72 10.51 -2.88
C THR A 96 -16.90 9.61 -2.56
N LEU A 97 -16.87 8.84 -1.45
CA LEU A 97 -17.99 8.03 -0.99
C LEU A 97 -19.27 8.86 -0.85
N ARG A 98 -19.18 10.06 -0.24
CA ARG A 98 -20.31 10.99 -0.12
C ARG A 98 -20.90 11.41 -1.46
N ARG A 99 -20.05 11.57 -2.48
CA ARG A 99 -20.45 11.97 -3.84
C ARG A 99 -21.11 10.84 -4.62
N VAL A 100 -20.64 9.60 -4.45
CA VAL A 100 -21.09 8.44 -5.26
C VAL A 100 -22.15 7.58 -4.57
N LYS A 101 -22.53 7.87 -3.32
CA LYS A 101 -23.42 7.07 -2.46
C LYS A 101 -24.78 6.67 -3.08
N ASP A 102 -25.28 7.44 -4.06
CA ASP A 102 -26.61 7.25 -4.63
C ASP A 102 -26.62 6.26 -5.82
N GLY A 103 -25.45 5.82 -6.31
CA GLY A 103 -25.32 4.87 -7.41
C GLY A 103 -24.30 3.76 -7.13
N PRO A 104 -24.19 2.76 -8.04
CA PRO A 104 -23.15 1.74 -7.95
C PRO A 104 -21.78 2.38 -8.21
N PHE A 105 -20.79 2.02 -7.39
CA PHE A 105 -19.43 2.56 -7.51
C PHE A 105 -18.37 1.46 -7.42
N PHE A 106 -17.27 1.69 -8.13
CA PHE A 106 -16.01 0.97 -7.98
C PHE A 106 -14.98 2.00 -7.53
N LEU A 107 -14.62 1.96 -6.24
CA LEU A 107 -13.71 2.91 -5.63
C LEU A 107 -12.40 2.20 -5.30
N ALA A 108 -11.35 2.51 -6.07
CA ALA A 108 -10.01 1.99 -5.83
C ALA A 108 -9.22 2.99 -4.98
N VAL A 109 -8.83 2.58 -3.77
CA VAL A 109 -8.08 3.40 -2.80
C VAL A 109 -6.72 2.77 -2.55
N GLY A 110 -5.68 3.36 -3.14
CA GLY A 110 -4.32 2.86 -3.08
C GLY A 110 -3.47 3.62 -2.07
N PHE A 111 -3.40 3.11 -0.85
CA PHE A 111 -2.47 3.59 0.16
C PHE A 111 -1.02 3.25 -0.22
N TYR A 112 -0.09 4.16 0.05
CA TYR A 112 1.33 4.04 -0.28
C TYR A 112 2.09 3.25 0.78
N LYS A 113 1.76 3.43 2.06
CA LYS A 113 2.40 2.70 3.14
C LYS A 113 1.97 1.22 3.13
N PRO A 114 2.89 0.29 3.47
CA PRO A 114 4.19 0.52 4.08
C PRO A 114 5.37 0.60 3.09
N HIS A 115 5.20 1.02 1.83
CA HIS A 115 6.35 1.19 0.92
C HIS A 115 7.35 2.24 1.43
N LEU A 116 8.65 2.04 1.17
CA LEU A 116 9.70 3.01 1.50
C LEU A 116 9.45 4.40 0.87
N PRO A 117 9.85 5.50 1.55
CA PRO A 117 10.41 5.54 2.89
C PRO A 117 9.30 5.31 3.93
N PHE A 118 9.68 4.76 5.08
CA PHE A 118 8.76 4.50 6.19
C PHE A 118 8.45 5.81 6.93
N ASN A 119 7.70 6.69 6.28
CA ASN A 119 7.27 7.96 6.81
C ASN A 119 5.85 7.80 7.38
N ALA A 120 5.70 8.06 8.68
CA ALA A 120 4.41 8.01 9.37
C ALA A 120 4.39 8.99 10.54
N PRO A 121 3.21 9.49 10.96
CA PRO A 121 3.07 10.33 12.14
C PRO A 121 3.63 9.70 13.41
N LYS A 122 4.25 10.51 14.26
CA LYS A 122 4.86 10.10 15.53
C LYS A 122 3.95 9.22 16.40
N LYS A 123 2.65 9.52 16.45
CA LYS A 123 1.67 8.73 17.24
C LYS A 123 1.65 7.23 16.88
N TYR A 124 1.97 6.84 15.64
CA TYR A 124 2.07 5.43 15.25
C TYR A 124 3.43 4.81 15.57
N TRP A 125 4.49 5.60 15.56
CA TRP A 125 5.80 5.16 16.03
C TRP A 125 5.81 4.90 17.53
N ASP A 126 5.05 5.68 18.28
CA ASP A 126 4.93 5.55 19.74
C ASP A 126 4.18 4.28 20.17
N MET A 127 3.43 3.64 19.27
CA MET A 127 2.82 2.32 19.51
C MET A 127 3.87 1.19 19.59
N TYR A 128 5.10 1.45 19.14
CA TYR A 128 6.16 0.45 19.04
C TYR A 128 7.44 0.95 19.73
N PRO A 129 7.57 0.75 21.05
CA PRO A 129 8.80 1.10 21.76
C PRO A 129 10.01 0.37 21.16
N PRO A 130 11.17 1.05 20.93
CA PRO A 130 12.32 0.46 20.25
C PRO A 130 12.81 -0.89 20.81
N GLU A 131 12.74 -1.05 22.13
CA GLU A 131 13.13 -2.25 22.87
C GLU A 131 12.23 -3.46 22.61
N THR A 132 11.03 -3.26 22.04
CA THR A 132 10.08 -4.33 21.70
C THR A 132 10.24 -4.86 20.27
N ILE A 133 11.22 -4.33 19.53
CA ILE A 133 11.42 -4.67 18.12
C ILE A 133 12.43 -5.80 17.99
N ASP A 134 11.92 -7.00 17.72
CA ASP A 134 12.75 -8.16 17.40
C ASP A 134 13.31 -8.11 15.97
N LEU A 135 14.52 -8.63 15.81
CA LEU A 135 15.14 -8.89 14.52
C LEU A 135 14.64 -10.23 13.96
N ALA A 136 14.79 -10.43 12.65
CA ALA A 136 14.53 -11.72 12.04
C ALA A 136 15.42 -12.81 12.66
N ASP A 137 14.84 -13.97 12.93
CA ASP A 137 15.53 -15.14 13.50
C ASP A 137 16.33 -15.93 12.45
N ASN A 138 16.15 -15.60 11.18
CA ASN A 138 16.78 -16.24 10.03
C ASN A 138 17.52 -15.27 9.08
N PRO A 139 18.42 -14.38 9.56
CA PRO A 139 19.07 -13.33 8.77
C PRO A 139 20.20 -13.86 7.87
N PHE A 140 20.06 -15.07 7.35
CA PHE A 140 21.05 -15.76 6.55
C PHE A 140 20.41 -16.40 5.32
N LYS A 141 21.17 -16.43 4.22
CA LYS A 141 20.75 -17.07 2.97
C LYS A 141 20.28 -18.51 3.24
N PRO A 142 19.10 -18.92 2.73
CA PRO A 142 18.65 -20.30 2.88
C PRO A 142 19.64 -21.30 2.30
N LYS A 143 19.84 -22.41 3.00
CA LYS A 143 20.72 -23.49 2.54
C LYS A 143 20.23 -24.02 1.18
N GLY A 144 21.12 -24.03 0.19
CA GLY A 144 20.81 -24.53 -1.15
C GLY A 144 20.05 -23.55 -2.06
N ALA A 145 19.70 -22.35 -1.59
CA ALA A 145 19.14 -21.33 -2.47
C ALA A 145 20.19 -20.89 -3.53
N PRO A 146 19.80 -20.74 -4.81
CA PRO A 146 20.69 -20.19 -5.82
C PRO A 146 21.00 -18.72 -5.51
N ASP A 147 22.17 -18.22 -5.90
CA ASP A 147 22.53 -16.81 -5.69
C ASP A 147 21.55 -15.85 -6.37
N LEU A 148 20.98 -16.25 -7.52
CA LEU A 148 19.97 -15.47 -8.24
C LEU A 148 18.66 -15.27 -7.46
N ALA A 149 18.36 -16.12 -6.48
CA ALA A 149 17.18 -15.92 -5.62
C ALA A 149 17.39 -14.78 -4.60
N MET A 150 18.63 -14.34 -4.39
CA MET A 150 18.98 -13.27 -3.48
C MET A 150 19.03 -11.93 -4.23
N THR A 151 18.77 -10.84 -3.52
CA THR A 151 18.97 -9.49 -4.07
C THR A 151 19.88 -8.66 -3.19
N ASN A 152 20.40 -7.58 -3.76
CA ASN A 152 21.17 -6.59 -3.01
C ASN A 152 20.30 -5.52 -2.34
N TRP A 153 18.96 -5.66 -2.39
CA TRP A 153 18.00 -4.68 -1.86
C TRP A 153 18.34 -3.23 -2.23
N GLY A 154 18.76 -3.03 -3.48
CA GLY A 154 19.24 -1.75 -4.01
C GLY A 154 18.25 -0.60 -3.86
N GLU A 155 16.95 -0.89 -3.76
CA GLU A 155 15.95 0.12 -3.40
C GLU A 155 16.25 0.80 -2.06
N LEU A 156 16.44 0.02 -0.99
CA LEU A 156 16.73 0.56 0.34
C LEU A 156 18.09 1.27 0.36
N ARG A 157 19.12 0.70 -0.30
CA ARG A 157 20.47 1.27 -0.35
C ARG A 157 20.55 2.66 -1.01
N ASN A 158 19.53 3.02 -1.79
CA ASN A 158 19.45 4.31 -2.44
C ASN A 158 18.88 5.43 -1.53
N TYR A 159 18.45 5.12 -0.30
CA TYR A 159 18.07 6.13 0.69
C TYR A 159 19.29 6.67 1.45
N ALA A 160 19.18 7.91 1.93
CA ALA A 160 20.22 8.55 2.73
C ALA A 160 20.48 7.77 4.03
N GLY A 161 21.75 7.68 4.43
CA GLY A 161 22.17 6.97 5.65
C GLY A 161 22.23 5.44 5.53
N MET A 162 21.76 4.84 4.43
CA MET A 162 21.83 3.39 4.23
C MET A 162 23.19 2.94 3.64
N PRO A 163 23.76 1.82 4.12
CA PRO A 163 25.04 1.35 3.62
C PRO A 163 24.93 0.89 2.16
N LYS A 164 25.92 1.26 1.35
CA LYS A 164 25.97 0.91 -0.08
C LYS A 164 26.33 -0.55 -0.34
N ARG A 165 26.97 -1.21 0.64
CA ARG A 165 27.36 -2.63 0.61
C ARG A 165 27.32 -3.19 2.03
N GLY A 166 27.33 -4.52 2.14
CA GLY A 166 27.26 -5.21 3.43
C GLY A 166 25.88 -5.12 4.08
N ASP A 167 25.81 -5.65 5.29
CA ASP A 167 24.58 -5.75 6.07
C ASP A 167 24.25 -4.44 6.79
N LEU A 168 23.01 -4.32 7.25
CA LEU A 168 22.63 -3.25 8.18
C LEU A 168 23.18 -3.56 9.57
N THR A 169 23.44 -2.51 10.35
CA THR A 169 23.63 -2.70 11.80
C THR A 169 22.31 -3.14 12.44
N GLU A 170 22.38 -3.78 13.62
CA GLU A 170 21.17 -4.15 14.37
C GLU A 170 20.27 -2.95 14.64
N ASP A 171 20.83 -1.80 15.01
CA ASP A 171 20.07 -0.57 15.28
C ASP A 171 19.35 -0.05 14.03
N GLN A 172 20.01 -0.09 12.86
CA GLN A 172 19.38 0.26 11.58
C GLN A 172 18.23 -0.70 11.26
N ALA A 173 18.45 -2.01 11.43
CA ALA A 173 17.44 -3.02 11.19
C ALA A 173 16.23 -2.85 12.12
N ARG A 174 16.43 -2.70 13.43
CA ARG A 174 15.35 -2.45 14.39
C ARG A 174 14.58 -1.17 14.06
N THR A 175 15.28 -0.10 13.69
CA THR A 175 14.63 1.16 13.32
C THR A 175 13.77 1.03 12.07
N LEU A 176 14.23 0.29 11.05
CA LEU A 176 13.45 0.03 9.84
C LEU A 176 12.23 -0.84 10.11
N ILE A 177 12.38 -1.91 10.90
CA ILE A 177 11.25 -2.77 11.31
C ILE A 177 10.22 -1.95 12.09
N ARG A 178 10.68 -1.10 13.03
CA ARG A 178 9.83 -0.18 13.76
C ARG A 178 9.06 0.76 12.83
N GLY A 179 9.75 1.36 11.86
CA GLY A 179 9.14 2.26 10.89
C GLY A 179 8.12 1.56 9.99
N TYR A 180 8.41 0.33 9.56
CA TYR A 180 7.46 -0.49 8.81
C TYR A 180 6.20 -0.74 9.63
N LYS A 181 6.32 -1.16 10.89
CA LYS A 181 5.18 -1.37 11.81
C LYS A 181 4.37 -0.08 12.02
N ALA A 182 5.03 1.06 12.23
CA ALA A 182 4.37 2.36 12.34
C ALA A 182 3.59 2.71 11.07
N CYS A 183 4.16 2.47 9.90
CA CYS A 183 3.49 2.68 8.61
C CYS A 183 2.28 1.75 8.41
N VAL A 184 2.36 0.50 8.87
CA VAL A 184 1.22 -0.42 8.85
C VAL A 184 0.09 0.11 9.73
N SER A 185 0.37 0.52 10.96
CA SER A 185 -0.65 1.13 11.84
C SER A 185 -1.23 2.44 11.30
N TYR A 186 -0.39 3.26 10.64
CA TYR A 186 -0.87 4.47 9.99
C TYR A 186 -1.86 4.16 8.86
N ALA A 187 -1.51 3.24 7.96
CA ALA A 187 -2.38 2.80 6.88
C ALA A 187 -3.67 2.15 7.42
N ASP A 188 -3.58 1.33 8.46
CA ASP A 188 -4.73 0.71 9.13
C ASP A 188 -5.73 1.76 9.65
N ALA A 189 -5.25 2.79 10.35
CA ALA A 189 -6.10 3.90 10.79
C ALA A 189 -6.74 4.66 9.61
N GLN A 190 -6.05 4.78 8.48
CA GLN A 190 -6.57 5.44 7.28
C GLN A 190 -7.64 4.59 6.58
N ILE A 191 -7.47 3.27 6.55
CA ILE A 191 -8.48 2.31 6.09
C ILE A 191 -9.72 2.42 6.98
N GLY A 192 -9.54 2.43 8.31
CA GLY A 192 -10.62 2.60 9.29
C GLY A 192 -11.50 3.80 8.98
N ARG A 193 -10.91 4.98 8.73
CA ARG A 193 -11.67 6.20 8.34
C ARG A 193 -12.57 6.01 7.13
N VAL A 194 -12.12 5.25 6.12
CA VAL A 194 -12.90 5.00 4.90
C VAL A 194 -14.04 4.03 5.19
N LEU A 195 -13.77 2.98 5.98
CA LEU A 195 -14.79 2.00 6.39
C LEU A 195 -15.85 2.63 7.31
N ASP A 196 -15.43 3.47 8.26
CA ASP A 196 -16.35 4.21 9.15
C ASP A 196 -17.30 5.11 8.35
N GLU A 197 -16.80 5.78 7.31
CA GLU A 197 -17.66 6.59 6.43
C GLU A 197 -18.60 5.73 5.59
N LEU A 198 -18.14 4.56 5.11
CA LEU A 198 -18.98 3.60 4.41
C LEU A 198 -20.15 3.15 5.30
N GLU A 199 -19.90 2.86 6.57
CA GLU A 199 -20.93 2.52 7.56
C GLU A 199 -21.85 3.71 7.85
N ARG A 200 -21.28 4.90 8.10
CA ARG A 200 -22.04 6.13 8.39
C ARG A 200 -23.01 6.51 7.25
N LEU A 201 -22.65 6.22 6.01
CA LEU A 201 -23.49 6.45 4.83
C LEU A 201 -24.51 5.34 4.56
N GLY A 202 -24.54 4.27 5.38
CA GLY A 202 -25.40 3.11 5.17
C GLY A 202 -25.04 2.33 3.89
N LEU A 203 -23.75 2.31 3.52
CA LEU A 203 -23.26 1.64 2.32
C LEU A 203 -22.71 0.23 2.60
N ALA A 204 -22.43 -0.10 3.86
CA ALA A 204 -21.82 -1.37 4.25
C ALA A 204 -22.58 -2.60 3.73
N ASP A 205 -23.91 -2.62 3.86
CA ASP A 205 -24.76 -3.75 3.46
C ASP A 205 -24.96 -3.89 1.94
N ARG A 206 -24.37 -3.01 1.14
CA ARG A 206 -24.45 -3.03 -0.32
C ARG A 206 -23.10 -2.82 -1.01
N THR A 207 -22.01 -3.00 -0.28
CA THR A 207 -20.66 -2.79 -0.80
C THR A 207 -19.79 -4.00 -0.53
N VAL A 208 -19.15 -4.53 -1.58
CA VAL A 208 -18.06 -5.50 -1.44
C VAL A 208 -16.77 -4.72 -1.14
N VAL A 209 -16.10 -5.09 -0.05
CA VAL A 209 -14.80 -4.52 0.34
C VAL A 209 -13.75 -5.60 0.15
N VAL A 210 -12.70 -5.28 -0.60
CA VAL A 210 -11.53 -6.13 -0.75
C VAL A 210 -10.30 -5.35 -0.32
N LEU A 211 -9.56 -5.87 0.64
CA LEU A 211 -8.29 -5.33 1.14
C LEU A 211 -7.17 -6.29 0.78
N TRP A 212 -6.16 -5.82 0.06
CA TRP A 212 -4.96 -6.60 -0.25
C TRP A 212 -3.71 -5.73 -0.36
N GLY A 213 -2.54 -6.36 -0.27
CA GLY A 213 -1.24 -5.74 -0.59
C GLY A 213 -0.73 -6.24 -1.95
N ASP A 214 -0.04 -5.40 -2.73
CA ASP A 214 0.45 -5.75 -4.07
C ASP A 214 1.51 -6.88 -4.06
N HIS A 215 2.28 -6.98 -2.98
CA HIS A 215 3.23 -8.06 -2.70
C HIS A 215 3.57 -8.11 -1.20
N GLY A 216 4.29 -9.15 -0.76
CA GLY A 216 4.88 -9.24 0.58
C GLY A 216 6.12 -8.34 0.77
N TRP A 217 6.86 -8.51 1.87
CA TRP A 217 8.03 -7.69 2.17
C TRP A 217 9.01 -8.40 3.11
N HIS A 218 10.31 -8.23 2.85
CA HIS A 218 11.40 -8.69 3.69
C HIS A 218 11.79 -7.65 4.73
N LEU A 219 11.93 -8.09 5.97
CA LEU A 219 12.29 -7.28 7.14
C LEU A 219 13.54 -7.83 7.84
N GLY A 220 14.53 -8.21 7.04
CA GLY A 220 15.79 -8.80 7.51
C GLY A 220 15.82 -10.33 7.38
N ASP A 221 14.69 -10.98 7.13
CA ASP A 221 14.66 -12.41 6.84
C ASP A 221 15.54 -12.72 5.63
N HIS A 222 16.32 -13.79 5.74
CA HIS A 222 17.33 -14.18 4.76
C HIS A 222 18.44 -13.15 4.51
N GLY A 223 18.59 -12.16 5.39
CA GLY A 223 19.49 -11.02 5.20
C GLY A 223 18.97 -10.04 4.13
N LEU A 224 17.68 -10.12 3.78
CA LEU A 224 17.05 -9.37 2.71
C LEU A 224 16.16 -8.25 3.24
N TRP A 225 15.98 -7.25 2.39
CA TRP A 225 15.07 -6.14 2.59
C TRP A 225 14.29 -5.89 1.28
N CYS A 226 13.14 -5.22 1.36
CA CYS A 226 12.27 -5.00 0.20
C CYS A 226 11.61 -6.30 -0.28
N LYS A 227 11.42 -6.54 -1.59
CA LYS A 227 10.47 -7.57 -2.07
C LYS A 227 10.91 -8.36 -3.29
N HIS A 228 12.07 -8.04 -3.88
CA HIS A 228 12.39 -8.46 -5.26
C HIS A 228 12.85 -9.93 -5.36
N THR A 229 12.14 -10.85 -4.73
CA THR A 229 12.43 -12.30 -4.70
C THR A 229 11.15 -13.11 -4.92
N ASN A 230 11.32 -14.43 -5.09
CA ASN A 230 10.22 -15.41 -5.10
C ASN A 230 10.11 -16.16 -3.76
N PHE A 231 10.67 -15.62 -2.67
CA PHE A 231 10.47 -16.20 -1.34
C PHE A 231 9.06 -15.92 -0.84
N GLU A 232 8.52 -16.84 -0.02
CA GLU A 232 7.19 -16.73 0.59
C GLU A 232 6.95 -15.35 1.23
N SER A 233 7.94 -14.80 1.95
CA SER A 233 7.85 -13.48 2.58
C SER A 233 7.54 -12.34 1.60
N ALA A 234 7.97 -12.46 0.34
CA ALA A 234 7.76 -11.46 -0.70
C ALA A 234 6.55 -11.75 -1.59
N THR A 235 6.12 -13.01 -1.70
CA THR A 235 5.00 -13.41 -2.57
C THR A 235 3.67 -13.54 -1.83
N ARG A 236 3.70 -13.69 -0.50
CA ARG A 236 2.50 -13.79 0.33
C ARG A 236 2.15 -12.45 0.96
N ALA A 237 1.04 -11.87 0.50
CA ALA A 237 0.45 -10.65 1.05
C ALA A 237 -0.97 -10.92 1.61
N PRO A 238 -1.50 -10.01 2.46
CA PRO A 238 -2.86 -10.14 2.96
C PRO A 238 -3.87 -10.07 1.82
N LEU A 239 -4.94 -10.87 1.92
CA LEU A 239 -6.15 -10.78 1.12
C LEU A 239 -7.35 -10.98 2.05
N VAL A 240 -8.14 -9.92 2.22
CA VAL A 240 -9.36 -9.92 3.02
C VAL A 240 -10.51 -9.47 2.12
N LEU A 241 -11.60 -10.24 2.14
CA LEU A 241 -12.81 -9.92 1.39
C LEU A 241 -13.99 -9.92 2.36
N ALA A 242 -14.73 -8.81 2.38
CA ALA A 242 -16.00 -8.66 3.05
C ALA A 242 -17.07 -8.36 2.01
N SER A 243 -18.19 -9.08 2.07
CA SER A 243 -19.30 -8.89 1.14
C SER A 243 -20.61 -9.12 1.89
N PRO A 244 -21.67 -8.33 1.63
CA PRO A 244 -23.00 -8.57 2.17
C PRO A 244 -23.56 -9.96 1.83
N ALA A 245 -23.08 -10.57 0.73
CA ALA A 245 -23.47 -11.92 0.32
C ALA A 245 -22.79 -13.03 1.14
N LEU A 246 -21.80 -12.69 1.97
CA LEU A 246 -20.97 -13.64 2.70
C LEU A 246 -21.09 -13.43 4.22
N GLY A 247 -21.09 -14.52 4.98
CA GLY A 247 -20.92 -14.44 6.43
C GLY A 247 -19.49 -14.04 6.81
N GLY A 248 -19.34 -13.20 7.84
CA GLY A 248 -18.04 -12.72 8.33
C GLY A 248 -17.28 -13.72 9.22
N GLY A 249 -16.07 -13.31 9.66
CA GLY A 249 -15.29 -14.00 10.69
C GLY A 249 -14.62 -15.32 10.27
N LYS A 250 -14.67 -15.69 8.98
CA LYS A 250 -14.07 -16.93 8.48
C LYS A 250 -12.63 -16.73 8.04
N ARG A 251 -11.81 -17.76 8.23
CA ARG A 251 -10.44 -17.85 7.70
C ARG A 251 -10.34 -19.07 6.78
N THR A 252 -9.56 -18.96 5.72
CA THR A 252 -9.29 -20.05 4.79
C THR A 252 -7.80 -20.24 4.59
N ARG A 253 -7.39 -21.49 4.35
CA ARG A 253 -6.03 -21.86 3.91
C ARG A 253 -6.00 -22.30 2.44
N ARG A 254 -7.11 -22.12 1.71
CA ARG A 254 -7.14 -22.38 0.27
C ARG A 254 -6.19 -21.41 -0.41
N LEU A 255 -5.51 -21.90 -1.44
CA LEU A 255 -4.69 -21.07 -2.31
C LEU A 255 -5.62 -20.13 -3.09
N ALA A 256 -5.18 -18.88 -3.20
CA ALA A 256 -5.80 -17.83 -3.99
C ALA A 256 -4.68 -16.94 -4.53
N GLU A 257 -4.89 -16.36 -5.70
CA GLU A 257 -3.97 -15.48 -6.36
C GLU A 257 -4.63 -14.11 -6.58
N PHE A 258 -3.86 -13.02 -6.66
CA PHE A 258 -4.45 -11.70 -6.88
C PHE A 258 -5.13 -11.55 -8.24
N VAL A 259 -4.79 -12.40 -9.22
CA VAL A 259 -5.53 -12.48 -10.49
C VAL A 259 -6.98 -12.91 -10.29
N ASP A 260 -7.29 -13.63 -9.22
CA ASP A 260 -8.65 -14.09 -8.90
C ASP A 260 -9.57 -12.96 -8.42
N ILE A 261 -9.02 -11.82 -8.00
CA ILE A 261 -9.80 -10.67 -7.52
C ILE A 261 -10.73 -10.15 -8.61
N TYR A 262 -10.26 -10.08 -9.86
CA TYR A 262 -11.06 -9.58 -10.97
C TYR A 262 -12.30 -10.46 -11.22
N PRO A 263 -12.20 -11.76 -11.57
CA PRO A 263 -13.38 -12.58 -11.78
C PRO A 263 -14.27 -12.68 -10.52
N SER A 264 -13.69 -12.75 -9.32
CA SER A 264 -14.46 -12.84 -8.07
C SER A 264 -15.30 -11.60 -7.80
N THR A 265 -14.76 -10.39 -8.05
CA THR A 265 -15.52 -9.15 -7.86
C THR A 265 -16.59 -8.97 -8.92
N CYS A 266 -16.36 -9.42 -10.16
CA CYS A 266 -17.40 -9.47 -11.19
C CYS A 266 -18.56 -10.38 -10.75
N GLU A 267 -18.28 -11.60 -10.28
CA GLU A 267 -19.30 -12.54 -9.82
C GLU A 267 -20.11 -11.96 -8.65
N LEU A 268 -19.45 -11.38 -7.65
CA LEU A 268 -20.11 -10.75 -6.50
C LEU A 268 -20.95 -9.52 -6.88
N ALA A 269 -20.58 -8.82 -7.95
CA ALA A 269 -21.30 -7.67 -8.49
C ALA A 269 -22.40 -8.07 -9.50
N GLY A 270 -22.55 -9.36 -9.81
CA GLY A 270 -23.49 -9.86 -10.81
C GLY A 270 -23.14 -9.47 -12.26
N LEU A 271 -21.86 -9.20 -12.53
CA LEU A 271 -21.34 -8.83 -13.85
C LEU A 271 -20.86 -10.07 -14.63
N PRO A 272 -20.87 -10.06 -15.97
CA PRO A 272 -20.22 -11.09 -16.76
C PRO A 272 -18.74 -11.22 -16.38
N VAL A 273 -18.26 -12.45 -16.22
CA VAL A 273 -16.82 -12.69 -16.01
C VAL A 273 -16.11 -12.64 -17.38
N PRO A 274 -15.10 -11.79 -17.55
CA PRO A 274 -14.38 -11.63 -18.83
C PRO A 274 -13.41 -12.78 -19.12
#